data_AF-M7N5B1-F1
#
_entry.id   AF-M7N5B1-F1
#
_cell.length_a   1.000
_cell.length_b   1.000
_cell.length_c   1.000
_cell.angle_alpha   90.00
_cell.angle_beta   90.00
_cell.angle_gamma   90.00
#
_symmetry.space_group_name_H-M   'P 1'
#
loop_
_entity.id
_entity.type
_entity.pdbx_description
1 polymer ?
#
loop_
_entity_poly.entity_id
_entity_poly.type
_entity_poly.pdbx_seq_one_letter_code
_entity_poly.pdbx_strand_id
1 'polypeptide(L)'
;MVPACSPEQAPAADLELPLGTPFVLHPPQKALSEALRITILQVIDSRCPLDVNCIWEGEVSVRLLAEGAQDGAELQLTLHQPASDGRNVVEWEGYRITLEAVSMPPGHKANWKTEDYDVRLLVDRL
;
A
#
# COMPACT_ATOMS: atom_id res chain seq x y z
N MET A 1 -38.05 22.34 -2.79
CA MET A 1 -37.50 21.58 -1.64
C MET A 1 -36.86 20.32 -2.22
N VAL A 2 -35.56 20.39 -2.53
CA VAL A 2 -34.75 19.25 -2.98
C VAL A 2 -33.54 19.19 -2.06
N PRO A 3 -33.21 18.03 -1.47
CA PRO A 3 -31.99 17.91 -0.68
C PRO A 3 -30.81 17.82 -1.66
N ALA A 4 -29.95 18.83 -1.65
CA ALA A 4 -28.64 18.74 -2.26
C ALA A 4 -27.74 17.92 -1.33
N CYS A 5 -27.75 16.59 -1.49
CA CYS A 5 -26.62 15.77 -1.07
C CYS A 5 -25.58 15.83 -2.21
N SER A 6 -24.76 16.88 -2.19
CA SER A 6 -23.45 16.79 -2.85
C SER A 6 -22.54 16.00 -1.91
N PRO A 7 -21.96 14.84 -2.31
CA PRO A 7 -20.77 14.39 -1.65
C PRO A 7 -19.68 15.41 -2.00
N GLU A 8 -19.39 16.28 -1.05
CA GLU A 8 -18.17 17.10 -0.98
C GLU A 8 -16.99 16.17 -1.26
N GLN A 9 -16.45 16.24 -2.48
CA GLN A 9 -15.31 15.43 -2.90
C GLN A 9 -14.10 15.88 -2.08
N ALA A 10 -13.82 15.15 -1.01
CA ALA A 10 -12.62 15.34 -0.19
C ALA A 10 -11.38 15.07 -1.05
N PRO A 11 -10.38 15.97 -1.06
CA PRO A 11 -9.18 15.80 -1.85
C PRO A 11 -8.38 14.64 -1.24
N ALA A 12 -8.19 13.55 -1.99
CA ALA A 12 -7.57 12.31 -1.48
C ALA A 12 -8.26 11.77 -0.22
N ALA A 13 -9.55 11.43 -0.31
CA ALA A 13 -10.30 10.80 0.77
C ALA A 13 -9.51 9.60 1.33
N ASP A 14 -9.18 9.65 2.61
CA ASP A 14 -8.60 8.52 3.32
C ASP A 14 -9.51 7.30 3.12
N LEU A 15 -8.91 6.16 2.78
CA LEU A 15 -9.64 4.93 2.56
C LEU A 15 -10.02 4.31 3.91
N GLU A 16 -11.25 3.87 4.09
CA GLU A 16 -11.57 3.00 5.23
C GLU A 16 -10.80 1.69 5.08
N LEU A 17 -9.95 1.35 6.04
CA LEU A 17 -9.13 0.14 6.03
C LEU A 17 -10.04 -1.07 6.30
N PRO A 18 -10.34 -1.89 5.28
CA PRO A 18 -11.18 -3.05 5.45
C PRO A 18 -10.35 -4.20 6.02
N LEU A 19 -10.72 -4.64 7.22
CA LEU A 19 -10.11 -5.84 7.83
C LEU A 19 -10.63 -7.11 7.13
N GLY A 20 -9.72 -8.03 6.82
CA GLY A 20 -10.00 -9.30 6.15
C GLY A 20 -10.28 -9.20 4.64
N THR A 21 -10.16 -8.02 4.04
CA THR A 21 -10.37 -7.83 2.59
C THR A 21 -9.17 -7.13 1.96
N PRO A 22 -8.68 -7.59 0.80
CA PRO A 22 -7.58 -6.91 0.12
C PRO A 22 -8.07 -5.59 -0.46
N PHE A 23 -7.31 -4.52 -0.23
CA PHE A 23 -7.59 -3.18 -0.72
C PHE A 23 -6.37 -2.59 -1.40
N VAL A 24 -6.59 -1.57 -2.22
CA VAL A 24 -5.51 -0.86 -2.92
C VAL A 24 -5.40 0.54 -2.33
N LEU A 25 -4.18 0.91 -1.96
CA LEU A 25 -3.81 2.25 -1.50
C LEU A 25 -3.02 2.95 -2.58
N HIS A 26 -3.39 4.20 -2.88
CA HIS A 26 -2.65 5.08 -3.78
C HIS A 26 -2.01 6.20 -2.96
N PRO A 27 -0.69 6.20 -2.70
CA PRO A 27 -0.06 7.26 -1.94
C PRO A 27 -0.32 8.64 -2.58
N PRO A 28 -0.49 9.74 -1.81
CA PRO A 28 -0.35 9.87 -0.37
C PRO A 28 -1.62 9.49 0.44
N GLN A 29 -2.56 8.75 -0.15
CA GLN A 29 -3.76 8.26 0.55
C GLN A 29 -3.38 7.40 1.76
N LYS A 30 -4.18 7.50 2.82
CA LYS A 30 -4.01 6.76 4.07
C LYS A 30 -5.19 5.82 4.25
N ALA A 31 -4.96 4.67 4.87
CA ALA A 31 -6.04 3.76 5.24
C ALA A 31 -6.33 3.91 6.75
N LEU A 32 -7.57 4.23 7.09
CA LEU A 32 -8.03 4.49 8.45
C LEU A 32 -9.07 3.45 8.86
N SER A 33 -8.94 2.86 10.04
CA SER A 33 -10.00 2.09 10.70
C SER A 33 -10.22 2.61 12.11
N GLU A 34 -11.23 2.08 12.79
CA GLU A 34 -11.50 2.40 14.20
C GLU A 34 -10.33 2.06 15.15
N ALA A 35 -9.44 1.15 14.76
CA ALA A 35 -8.37 0.64 15.64
C ALA A 35 -6.95 0.75 15.04
N LEU A 36 -6.82 1.01 13.75
CA LEU A 36 -5.56 0.97 13.00
C LEU A 36 -5.54 2.02 11.90
N ARG A 37 -4.43 2.74 11.77
CA ARG A 37 -4.12 3.67 10.68
C ARG A 37 -2.87 3.19 9.96
N ILE A 38 -2.95 3.06 8.64
CA ILE A 38 -1.83 2.71 7.77
C ILE A 38 -1.52 3.89 6.85
N THR A 39 -0.25 4.32 6.87
CA THR A 39 0.26 5.39 6.01
C THR A 39 1.45 4.86 5.20
N ILE A 40 1.41 4.94 3.88
CA ILE A 40 2.58 4.62 3.04
C ILE A 40 3.58 5.78 3.15
N LEU A 41 4.77 5.50 3.66
CA LEU A 41 5.84 6.49 3.79
C LEU A 41 6.66 6.57 2.51
N GLN A 42 7.03 5.42 1.95
CA GLN A 42 7.92 5.35 0.80
C GLN A 42 7.73 4.03 0.04
N VAL A 43 7.76 4.10 -1.29
CA VAL A 43 7.86 2.91 -2.15
C VAL A 43 9.22 2.98 -2.83
N ILE A 44 10.04 1.97 -2.58
CA ILE A 44 11.34 1.76 -3.20
C ILE A 44 11.15 0.69 -4.25
N ASP A 45 10.96 1.13 -5.48
CA ASP A 45 10.80 0.25 -6.62
C ASP A 45 12.17 0.04 -7.28
N SER A 46 12.72 -1.16 -7.11
CA SER A 46 13.91 -1.62 -7.84
C SER A 46 13.50 -2.59 -8.96
N ARG A 47 12.24 -2.56 -9.40
CA ARG A 47 11.78 -3.38 -10.52
C ARG A 47 12.20 -2.69 -11.80
N CYS A 48 12.67 -3.50 -12.73
CA CYS A 48 13.06 -2.96 -14.01
C CYS A 48 11.84 -2.47 -14.81
N PRO A 49 11.95 -1.31 -15.48
CA PRO A 49 10.87 -0.79 -16.29
C PRO A 49 10.50 -1.78 -17.41
N LEU A 50 9.25 -1.70 -17.87
CA LEU A 50 8.65 -2.55 -18.93
C LEU A 50 9.46 -2.62 -20.24
N ASP A 51 10.42 -1.72 -20.45
CA ASP A 51 11.21 -1.58 -21.67
C ASP A 51 12.65 -2.15 -21.58
N VAL A 52 13.04 -2.78 -20.45
CA VAL A 52 14.38 -3.35 -20.31
C VAL A 52 14.36 -4.83 -19.96
N ASN A 53 15.15 -5.61 -20.68
CA ASN A 53 15.35 -7.04 -20.42
C ASN A 53 16.26 -7.20 -19.19
N CYS A 54 15.67 -7.17 -17.99
CA CYS A 54 16.43 -7.28 -16.77
C CYS A 54 16.78 -8.72 -16.39
N ILE A 55 18.02 -8.88 -15.94
CA ILE A 55 18.66 -10.15 -15.60
C ILE A 55 18.53 -10.47 -14.10
N TRP A 56 18.17 -9.47 -13.27
CA TRP A 56 18.06 -9.61 -11.82
C TRP A 56 16.60 -9.47 -11.38
N GLU A 57 16.20 -10.35 -10.48
CA GLU A 57 14.87 -10.42 -9.88
C GLU A 57 14.55 -9.08 -9.20
N GLY A 58 13.73 -8.26 -9.87
CA GLY A 58 13.37 -6.94 -9.38
C GLY A 58 12.59 -7.02 -8.07
N GLU A 59 13.01 -6.24 -7.09
CA GLU A 59 12.36 -6.16 -5.78
C GLU A 59 11.62 -4.83 -5.63
N VAL A 60 10.45 -4.86 -4.99
CA VAL A 60 9.78 -3.63 -4.54
C VAL A 60 9.62 -3.68 -3.03
N SER A 61 10.15 -2.67 -2.36
CA SER A 61 10.06 -2.50 -0.91
C SER A 61 9.15 -1.33 -0.59
N VAL A 62 8.11 -1.57 0.20
CA VAL A 62 7.13 -0.58 0.65
C VAL A 62 7.33 -0.35 2.14
N ARG A 63 7.67 0.87 2.51
CA ARG A 63 7.66 1.33 3.90
C ARG A 63 6.32 1.95 4.22
N LEU A 64 5.70 1.47 5.27
CA LEU A 64 4.45 2.00 5.80
C LEU A 64 4.55 2.19 7.31
N LEU A 65 3.82 3.18 7.82
CA LEU A 65 3.62 3.40 9.24
C LEU A 65 2.27 2.82 9.62
N ALA A 66 2.27 1.85 10.53
CA ALA A 66 1.07 1.29 11.16
C ALA A 66 0.93 1.91 12.54
N GLU A 67 -0.13 2.68 12.76
CA GLU A 67 -0.46 3.32 14.04
C GLU A 67 -1.72 2.65 14.60
N GLY A 68 -1.59 2.01 15.74
CA GLY A 68 -2.68 1.32 16.43
C GLY A 68 -3.23 2.16 17.59
N ALA A 69 -4.05 1.52 18.40
CA ALA A 69 -4.62 2.17 19.59
C ALA A 69 -3.61 2.37 20.74
N GLN A 70 -2.50 1.62 20.75
CA GLN A 70 -1.49 1.66 21.82
C GLN A 70 -0.20 2.33 21.37
N ASP A 71 0.34 1.96 20.20
CA ASP A 71 1.63 2.44 19.68
C ASP A 71 1.62 2.52 18.14
N GLY A 72 2.68 3.06 17.54
CA GLY A 72 2.85 3.11 16.08
C GLY A 72 4.23 2.62 15.65
N ALA A 73 4.27 1.71 14.68
CA ALA A 73 5.50 1.11 14.17
C ALA A 73 5.66 1.32 12.67
N GLU A 74 6.89 1.59 12.24
CA GLU A 74 7.28 1.54 10.84
C GLU A 74 7.49 0.08 10.43
N LEU A 75 6.72 -0.36 9.44
CA LEU A 75 6.78 -1.70 8.86
C LEU A 75 7.31 -1.59 7.43
N GLN A 76 8.24 -2.47 7.08
CA GLN A 76 8.76 -2.58 5.73
C GLN A 76 8.34 -3.93 5.15
N LEU A 77 7.55 -3.89 4.08
CA LEU A 77 7.16 -5.07 3.32
C LEU A 77 7.90 -5.09 2.01
N THR A 78 8.40 -6.27 1.65
CA THR A 78 9.22 -6.43 0.46
C THR A 78 8.61 -7.51 -0.42
N LEU A 79 8.23 -7.13 -1.63
CA LEU A 79 7.69 -8.02 -2.64
C LEU A 79 8.79 -8.31 -3.68
N HIS A 80 9.23 -9.56 -3.71
CA HIS A 80 10.14 -10.10 -4.71
C HIS A 80 9.34 -10.92 -5.73
N GLN A 81 9.78 -11.00 -6.99
CA GLN A 81 9.19 -11.92 -7.96
C GLN A 81 10.17 -13.06 -8.29
N PRO A 82 9.81 -14.33 -8.03
CA PRO A 82 8.55 -14.80 -7.46
C PRO A 82 8.40 -14.50 -5.96
N ALA A 83 7.16 -14.29 -5.49
CA ALA A 83 6.84 -13.96 -4.11
C ALA A 83 6.94 -15.21 -3.22
N SER A 84 8.16 -15.63 -2.91
CA SER A 84 8.43 -16.94 -2.27
C SER A 84 8.98 -16.85 -0.84
N ASP A 85 9.38 -15.67 -0.36
CA ASP A 85 10.15 -15.55 0.89
C ASP A 85 9.31 -15.15 2.13
N GLY A 86 8.01 -14.88 1.98
CA GLY A 86 7.16 -14.41 3.07
C GLY A 86 7.51 -13.00 3.59
N ARG A 87 8.47 -12.30 2.99
CA ARG A 87 8.82 -10.89 3.31
C ARG A 87 7.77 -9.88 2.89
N ASN A 88 6.78 -10.33 2.14
CA ASN A 88 5.61 -9.57 1.78
C ASN A 88 4.53 -9.66 2.86
N VAL A 89 4.77 -10.31 4.01
CA VAL A 89 3.84 -10.30 5.14
C VAL A 89 4.54 -9.87 6.42
N VAL A 90 3.84 -9.08 7.23
CA VAL A 90 4.30 -8.62 8.53
C VAL A 90 3.16 -8.74 9.53
N GLU A 91 3.47 -9.16 10.75
CA GLU A 91 2.52 -9.30 11.85
C GLU A 91 2.83 -8.22 12.89
N TRP A 92 1.84 -7.43 13.25
CA TRP A 92 1.99 -6.29 14.15
C TRP A 92 0.74 -6.11 15.02
N GLU A 93 0.89 -6.07 16.34
CA GLU A 93 -0.21 -5.89 17.32
C GLU A 93 -1.42 -6.82 17.10
N GLY A 94 -1.19 -8.06 16.67
CA GLY A 94 -2.26 -9.02 16.36
C GLY A 94 -2.96 -8.78 15.02
N TYR A 95 -2.43 -7.91 14.16
CA TYR A 95 -2.84 -7.75 12.78
C TYR A 95 -1.79 -8.33 11.84
N ARG A 96 -2.24 -9.00 10.78
CA ARG A 96 -1.41 -9.55 9.72
C ARG A 96 -1.57 -8.69 8.47
N ILE A 97 -0.53 -7.94 8.12
CA ILE A 97 -0.51 -7.08 6.94
C ILE A 97 0.27 -7.80 5.84
N THR A 98 -0.39 -8.06 4.72
CA THR A 98 0.17 -8.77 3.57
C THR A 98 0.20 -7.83 2.37
N LEU A 99 1.36 -7.64 1.79
CA LEU A 99 1.59 -7.03 0.50
C LEU A 99 1.30 -8.06 -0.59
N GLU A 100 0.14 -7.93 -1.21
CA GLU A 100 -0.34 -8.82 -2.27
C GLU A 100 0.35 -8.48 -3.59
N ALA A 101 0.35 -7.19 -3.94
CA ALA A 101 0.90 -6.72 -5.18
C ALA A 101 1.26 -5.23 -5.09
N VAL A 102 2.28 -4.82 -5.83
CA VAL A 102 2.50 -3.41 -6.16
C VAL A 102 2.39 -3.33 -7.67
N SER A 103 1.57 -2.44 -8.21
CA SER A 103 1.49 -2.20 -9.65
C SER A 103 1.86 -0.76 -9.98
N MET A 104 2.48 -0.56 -11.13
CA MET A 104 2.63 0.76 -11.72
C MET A 104 1.52 0.93 -12.76
N PRO A 105 0.84 2.09 -12.81
CA PRO A 105 -0.17 2.35 -13.83
C PRO A 105 0.46 2.35 -15.23
N PRO A 106 -0.29 1.98 -16.27
CA PRO A 106 0.20 1.98 -17.63
C PRO A 106 0.54 3.41 -18.09
N GLY A 107 1.81 3.65 -18.41
CA GLY A 107 2.30 4.92 -18.93
C GLY A 107 3.83 4.95 -18.91
N HIS A 108 4.46 5.66 -19.83
CA HIS A 108 5.91 5.90 -19.75
C HIS A 108 6.14 7.20 -19.00
N LYS A 109 6.23 7.14 -17.66
CA LYS A 109 6.73 8.27 -16.86
C LYS A 109 8.22 8.08 -16.62
N ALA A 110 9.01 9.09 -16.99
CA ALA A 110 10.46 9.09 -16.77
C ALA A 110 10.84 9.17 -15.27
N ASN A 111 9.88 9.52 -14.40
CA ASN A 111 10.11 9.68 -12.97
C ASN A 111 8.84 9.27 -12.20
N TRP A 112 8.72 7.97 -11.90
CA TRP A 112 7.65 7.46 -11.05
C TRP A 112 7.84 7.95 -9.62
N LYS A 113 6.82 8.61 -9.07
CA LYS A 113 6.80 8.94 -7.65
C LYS A 113 6.08 7.83 -6.88
N THR A 114 6.35 7.72 -5.58
CA THR A 114 5.59 6.86 -4.66
C THR A 114 4.07 6.99 -4.84
N GLU A 115 3.63 8.20 -5.16
CA GLU A 115 2.21 8.56 -5.34
C GLU A 115 1.56 7.97 -6.60
N ASP A 116 2.38 7.54 -7.56
CA ASP A 116 1.88 6.91 -8.79
C ASP A 116 1.72 5.39 -8.63
N TYR A 117 2.13 4.78 -7.51
CA TYR A 117 2.06 3.32 -7.34
C TYR A 117 0.74 2.86 -6.73
N ASP A 118 0.22 1.77 -7.28
CA ASP A 118 -0.92 1.06 -6.73
C ASP A 118 -0.42 -0.03 -5.77
N VAL A 119 -0.57 0.18 -4.47
CA VAL A 119 -0.13 -0.78 -3.44
C VAL A 119 -1.31 -1.59 -2.94
N ARG A 120 -1.37 -2.88 -3.29
CA ARG A 120 -2.41 -3.81 -2.83
C ARG A 120 -1.99 -4.47 -1.53
N LEU A 121 -2.72 -4.16 -0.46
CA LEU A 121 -2.51 -4.69 0.88
C LEU A 121 -3.73 -5.50 1.34
N LEU A 122 -3.50 -6.52 2.15
CA LEU A 122 -4.51 -7.27 2.88
C LEU A 122 -4.16 -7.17 4.36
N VAL A 123 -5.08 -6.64 5.16
CA VAL A 123 -4.90 -6.57 6.62
C VAL A 123 -5.92 -7.49 7.25
N ASP A 124 -5.45 -8.53 7.93
CA ASP A 124 -6.28 -9.52 8.62
C ASP A 124 -6.07 -9.44 10.13
N ARG A 125 -7.06 -9.82 10.93
CA ARG A 125 -6.93 -9.88 12.39
C ARG A 125 -6.63 -11.31 12.80
N LEU A 126 -5.51 -11.51 13.52
CA LEU A 126 -5.09 -12.81 14.06
C LEU A 126 -5.92 -13.25 15.27
#